data_AF-A0A6G2DM59-F1
#
_entry.id   AF-A0A6G2DM59-F1
#
_cell.length_a   1.000
_cell.length_b   1.000
_cell.length_c   1.000
_cell.angle_alpha   90.00
_cell.angle_beta   90.00
_cell.angle_gamma   90.00
#
_symmetry.space_group_name_H-M   'P 1'
#
loop_
_entity.id
_entity.type
_entity.pdbx_description
1 polymer ?
#
loop_
_entity_poly.entity_id
_entity_poly.type
_entity_poly.pdbx_seq_one_letter_code
_entity_poly.pdbx_strand_id
1 'polypeptide(L)' 'PLYNLLRERLLTQPLLHADETSYRVLESDSQLTYYWTFLSGKAEKQGITLYHHVLIDLFISYFNPL' A
#
# COMPACT_ATOMS: atom_id res chain seq x y z
N PRO A 1 -12.97 7.32 -4.51
CA PRO A 1 -12.78 7.90 -5.88
C PRO A 1 -11.31 8.25 -6.20
N LEU A 2 -10.68 9.17 -5.46
CA LEU A 2 -9.29 9.58 -5.71
C LEU A 2 -8.28 8.46 -5.43
N TYR A 3 -8.46 7.72 -4.32
CA TYR A 3 -7.61 6.58 -3.98
C TYR A 3 -7.58 5.53 -5.12
N ASN A 4 -8.75 5.13 -5.62
CA ASN A 4 -8.84 4.16 -6.72
C ASN A 4 -8.19 4.68 -8.00
N LEU A 5 -8.40 5.95 -8.34
CA LEU A 5 -7.76 6.58 -9.49
C LEU A 5 -6.23 6.57 -9.37
N LEU A 6 -5.70 6.97 -8.21
CA LEU A 6 -4.26 6.97 -7.97
C LEU A 6 -3.69 5.55 -7.98
N ARG A 7 -4.42 4.56 -7.42
CA ARG A 7 -4.07 3.14 -7.47
C ARG A 7 -3.99 2.65 -8.91
N GLU A 8 -5.02 2.90 -9.72
CA GLU A 8 -5.04 2.51 -11.14
C GLU A 8 -3.86 3.12 -11.90
N ARG A 9 -3.54 4.40 -11.64
CA ARG A 9 -2.37 5.05 -12.27
C ARG A 9 -1.04 4.46 -11.81
N LEU A 10 -0.92 4.17 -10.53
CA LEU A 10 0.26 3.54 -9.96
C LEU A 10 0.49 2.14 -10.56
N LEU A 11 -0.59 1.36 -10.74
CA LEU A 11 -0.53 0.02 -11.34
C LEU A 11 -0.18 0.02 -12.84
N THR A 12 -0.27 1.17 -13.52
CA THR A 12 0.16 1.29 -14.93
C THR A 12 1.66 1.56 -15.07
N GLN A 13 2.38 1.85 -13.99
CA GLN A 13 3.81 2.13 -14.02
C GLN A 13 4.62 0.85 -14.18
N PRO A 14 5.76 0.89 -14.90
CA PRO A 14 6.62 -0.27 -15.13
C PRO A 14 7.32 -0.75 -13.86
N LEU A 15 7.52 0.14 -12.88
CA LEU A 15 8.17 -0.17 -11.61
C LEU A 15 7.37 0.41 -10.46
N LEU A 16 7.09 -0.45 -9.47
CA LEU A 16 6.40 -0.10 -8.24
C LEU A 16 7.28 -0.41 -7.04
N HIS A 17 7.36 0.52 -6.09
CA HIS A 17 7.94 0.25 -4.78
C HIS A 17 6.81 0.00 -3.78
N ALA A 18 6.90 -1.11 -3.05
CA ALA A 18 5.96 -1.48 -2.00
C ALA A 18 6.76 -1.81 -0.74
N ASP A 19 6.38 -1.21 0.38
CA ASP A 19 7.00 -1.47 1.68
C ASP A 19 5.91 -1.71 2.74
N GLU A 20 6.13 -2.72 3.58
CA GLU A 20 5.30 -2.99 4.74
C GLU A 20 5.95 -2.35 5.97
N THR A 21 5.19 -1.53 6.67
CA THR A 21 5.62 -0.94 7.94
C THR A 21 4.63 -1.31 9.03
N SER A 22 5.14 -1.93 10.09
CA SER A 22 4.36 -2.21 11.31
C SER A 22 4.29 -0.98 12.20
N TYR A 23 3.17 -0.80 12.89
CA TYR A 23 3.01 0.17 13.98
C TYR A 23 2.23 -0.45 15.13
N ARG A 24 2.47 0.07 16.33
CA ARG A 24 1.76 -0.33 17.54
C ARG A 24 0.68 0.69 17.85
N VAL A 25 -0.56 0.21 18.00
CA VAL A 25 -1.68 1.02 18.49
C VAL A 25 -1.65 0.98 20.02
N LEU A 26 -1.61 2.16 20.66
CA LEU A 26 -1.39 2.28 22.11
C LEU A 26 -2.50 1.63 22.96
N GLU A 27 -3.72 1.57 22.44
CA GLU A 27 -4.93 1.08 23.15
C GLU A 27 -5.49 -0.23 22.56
N SER A 28 -4.72 -0.94 21.74
CA SER A 28 -5.15 -2.21 21.16
C SER A 28 -4.51 -3.40 21.88
N ASP A 29 -5.31 -4.41 22.22
CA ASP A 29 -4.82 -5.71 22.71
C ASP A 29 -4.04 -6.47 21.62
N SER A 30 -4.25 -6.11 20.34
CA SER A 30 -3.48 -6.62 19.21
C SER A 30 -2.12 -5.91 19.12
N GLN A 31 -1.03 -6.67 19.22
CA GLN A 31 0.32 -6.11 19.36
C GLN A 31 0.92 -5.52 18.08
N LEU A 32 0.46 -5.92 16.88
CA LEU A 32 1.00 -5.39 15.62
C LEU A 32 -0.12 -5.06 14.62
N THR A 33 -0.16 -3.81 14.18
CA THR A 33 -0.91 -3.39 12.99
C THR A 33 0.07 -3.06 11.88
N TYR A 34 -0.35 -3.22 10.63
CA TYR A 34 0.50 -2.99 9.47
C TYR A 34 -0.15 -1.97 8.54
N TYR A 35 0.70 -1.18 7.90
CA TYR A 35 0.31 -0.44 6.72
C TYR A 35 1.32 -0.69 5.61
N TRP A 36 0.83 -0.58 4.38
CA TRP A 36 1.62 -0.66 3.18
C TRP A 36 1.79 0.73 2.59
N THR A 37 3.00 1.03 2.17
CA THR A 37 3.31 2.21 1.38
C THR A 37 3.62 1.80 -0.04
N PHE A 38 2.85 2.31 -1.00
CA PHE A 38 3.08 2.10 -2.42
C PHE A 38 3.56 3.40 -3.05
N LEU A 39 4.72 3.38 -3.70
CA LEU A 39 5.35 4.56 -4.27
C LEU A 39 5.65 4.37 -5.75
N SER A 40 5.49 5.45 -6.51
CA SER A 40 5.98 5.50 -7.89
C SER A 40 7.47 5.20 -7.97
N GLY A 41 7.91 4.66 -9.11
CA GLY A 41 9.34 4.59 -9.44
C GLY A 41 10.00 5.98 -9.43
N LYS A 42 11.28 6.04 -9.05
CA LYS A 42 12.03 7.32 -8.93
C LYS A 42 12.12 8.12 -10.24
N ALA A 43 12.01 7.46 -11.39
CA ALA A 43 12.09 8.07 -12.71
C ALA A 43 10.73 8.55 -13.25
N GLU A 44 9.64 8.30 -12.53
CA GLU A 44 8.30 8.66 -12.98
C GLU A 44 8.08 10.16 -12.96
N LYS A 45 7.39 10.67 -13.99
CA LYS A 45 7.09 12.10 -14.12
C LYS A 45 6.15 12.62 -13.02
N GLN A 46 5.31 11.74 -12.49
CA GLN A 46 4.33 12.04 -11.45
C GLN A 46 4.54 11.08 -10.27
N GLY A 47 5.02 11.62 -9.16
CA GLY A 47 5.17 10.89 -7.92
C GLY A 47 3.81 10.65 -7.27
N ILE A 48 3.49 9.38 -7.01
CA ILE A 48 2.31 8.96 -6.27
C ILE A 48 2.82 8.19 -5.05
N THR A 49 2.28 8.51 -3.88
CA THR A 49 2.48 7.76 -2.65
C THR A 49 1.11 7.39 -2.09
N LEU A 50 0.86 6.10 -1.89
CA LEU A 50 -0.39 5.60 -1.32
C LEU A 50 -0.09 4.84 -0.03
N TYR A 51 -0.80 5.23 1.02
CA TYR A 51 -0.84 4.49 2.29
C TYR A 51 -2.06 3.60 2.30
N HIS A 52 -1.89 2.35 2.71
CA HIS A 52 -2.97 1.38 2.79
C HIS A 52 -2.90 0.58 4.08
N HIS A 53 -3.94 0.69 4.91
CA HIS A 53 -4.06 -0.13 6.12
C HIS A 53 -4.66 -1.48 5.75
N VAL A 54 -3.97 -2.56 6.13
CA VAL A 54 -4.39 -3.94 5.83
C VAL A 54 -4.36 -4.75 7.12
N LEU A 55 -5.41 -5.52 7.38
CA LEU A 55 -5.33 -6.65 8.30
C LEU A 55 -4.54 -7.76 7.59
N ILE A 56 -3.51 -8.29 8.22
CA ILE A 56 -2.47 -9.14 7.60
C ILE A 56 -3.03 -10.29 6.75
N ASP A 57 -4.23 -10.78 7.09
CA ASP A 57 -4.93 -11.86 6.38
C ASP A 57 -5.45 -11.48 4.97
N LEU A 58 -5.52 -10.20 4.62
CA LEU A 58 -6.10 -9.71 3.36
C LEU A 58 -5.05 -9.30 2.30
N PHE A 59 -3.77 -9.17 2.66
CA PHE A 59 -2.76 -8.60 1.77
C PHE A 59 -2.54 -9.42 0.49
N ILE A 60 -2.47 -10.75 0.60
CA ILE A 60 -2.27 -11.65 -0.56
C ILE A 60 -3.44 -11.52 -1.55
N SER A 61 -4.68 -11.39 -1.05
CA SER A 61 -5.88 -11.28 -1.89
C SER A 61 -5.98 -9.93 -2.63
N TYR A 62 -5.42 -8.86 -2.05
CA TYR A 62 -5.57 -7.51 -2.60
C TYR A 62 -4.65 -7.22 -3.79
N PHE A 63 -3.46 -7.86 -3.82
CA PHE A 63 -2.47 -7.69 -4.91
C PHE A 63 -2.39 -8.87 -5.88
N ASN A 64 -2.91 -10.05 -5.52
CA ASN A 64 -2.96 -11.20 -6.41
C ASN A 64 -4.34 -11.87 -6.36
N PRO A 65 -5.32 -11.38 -7.13
CA PRO A 65 -6.60 -12.04 -7.29
C PRO A 65 -6.43 -13.17 -8.30
N LEU A 66 -5.84 -14.29 -7.87
CA LEU A 66 -6.11 -15.59 -8.51
C LEU A 66 -7.47 -16.10 -8.02
#